data_AF-A0A0G1MYX7-F1
#
_entry.id   AF-A0A0G1MYX7-F1
#
_cell.length_a   1.000
_cell.length_b   1.000
_cell.length_c   1.000
_cell.angle_alpha   90.00
_cell.angle_beta   90.00
_cell.angle_gamma   90.00
#
_symmetry.space_group_name_H-M   'P 1'
#
loop_
_entity.id
_entity.type
_entity.pdbx_description
1 polymer ?
#
loop_
_entity_poly.entity_id
_entity_poly.type
_entity_poly.pdbx_seq_one_letter_code
_entity_poly.pdbx_strand_id
1 'polypeptide(L)'
;NHPKLGCVDFSCARRDGHYSDGRRPDDVAITIAIEDDLARRDFSCNAMARDVETGYLYDPFMGIEDIEDGCLRAVGNATQRLAEDKLRAFRAVRFACSKNFRIDKDLWNAINRLTPMQFDGVSTERIREELLKACRANQQRMFTLLWKDFPVLWDVVTNRGIWFRPTTEDKE
;
A
#
# COMPACT_ATOMS: atom_id res chain seq x y z
N ASN A 1 10.74 -23.93 9.95
CA ASN A 1 9.35 -24.38 10.16
C ASN A 1 9.11 -24.66 11.63
N HIS A 2 8.58 -23.69 12.37
CA HIS A 2 8.13 -23.93 13.75
C HIS A 2 6.78 -24.67 13.70
N PRO A 3 6.62 -25.80 14.40
CA PRO A 3 5.52 -26.76 14.17
C PRO A 3 4.10 -26.20 14.40
N LYS A 4 3.96 -25.06 15.09
CA LYS A 4 2.68 -24.35 15.29
C LYS A 4 2.52 -23.05 14.48
N LEU A 5 3.60 -22.49 13.94
CA LEU A 5 3.59 -21.12 13.36
C LEU A 5 3.81 -21.10 11.84
N GLY A 6 4.19 -22.22 11.22
CA GLY A 6 4.48 -22.26 9.78
C GLY A 6 5.79 -21.56 9.42
N CYS A 7 5.79 -20.80 8.32
CA CYS A 7 6.90 -19.94 7.90
C CYS A 7 6.83 -18.62 8.67
N VAL A 8 7.93 -18.22 9.29
CA VAL A 8 8.03 -17.00 10.11
C VAL A 8 9.13 -16.14 9.53
N ASP A 9 8.80 -14.89 9.20
CA ASP A 9 9.75 -13.88 8.77
C ASP A 9 10.17 -13.02 9.95
N PHE A 10 11.47 -12.76 10.08
CA PHE A 10 12.03 -11.91 11.13
C PHE A 10 12.56 -10.61 10.52
N SER A 11 12.30 -9.48 11.17
CA SER A 11 12.81 -8.17 10.78
C SER A 11 12.98 -7.30 12.01
N CYS A 12 14.09 -6.56 12.08
CA CYS A 12 14.32 -5.58 13.14
C CYS A 12 13.43 -4.35 12.92
N ALA A 13 12.92 -3.78 14.02
CA ALA A 13 12.28 -2.48 13.97
C ALA A 13 13.27 -1.43 13.46
N ARG A 14 12.78 -0.52 12.62
CA ARG A 14 13.62 0.48 11.96
C ARG A 14 12.86 1.77 11.71
N ARG A 15 13.62 2.85 11.63
CA ARG A 15 13.18 4.16 11.16
C ARG A 15 13.75 4.38 9.75
N ASP A 16 12.89 4.78 8.84
CA ASP A 16 13.27 5.13 7.47
C ASP A 16 13.57 6.64 7.41
N GLY A 17 14.67 7.02 6.76
CA GLY A 17 15.10 8.41 6.54
C GLY A 17 14.39 9.07 5.35
N HIS A 18 15.07 10.02 4.69
CA HIS A 18 14.55 10.66 3.48
C HIS A 18 14.43 9.66 2.32
N TYR A 19 13.56 9.94 1.35
CA TYR A 19 13.37 9.11 0.16
C TYR A 19 13.72 9.94 -1.06
N SER A 20 14.88 9.69 -1.68
CA SER A 20 15.27 10.37 -2.92
C SER A 20 14.66 9.73 -4.18
N ASP A 21 14.47 8.41 -4.18
CA ASP A 21 14.00 7.64 -5.35
C ASP A 21 12.50 7.26 -5.30
N GLY A 22 11.80 7.65 -4.23
CA GLY A 22 10.37 7.36 -4.04
C GLY A 22 10.05 5.89 -3.80
N ARG A 23 11.02 5.11 -3.29
CA ARG A 23 10.82 3.71 -2.88
C ARG A 23 11.70 3.30 -1.70
N ARG A 24 13.00 3.58 -1.77
CA ARG A 24 13.99 3.20 -0.78
C ARG A 24 14.39 4.44 -0.01
N PRO A 25 14.36 4.39 1.34
CA PRO A 25 14.92 5.48 2.10
C PRO A 25 16.44 5.52 1.88
N ASP A 26 16.99 6.73 1.84
CA ASP A 26 18.40 7.03 1.68
C ASP A 26 19.20 6.46 2.86
N ASP A 27 18.59 6.49 4.05
CA ASP A 27 19.15 5.95 5.29
C ASP A 27 18.12 5.09 6.03
N VAL A 28 18.59 4.02 6.66
CA VAL A 28 17.79 3.15 7.52
C VAL A 28 18.49 3.04 8.87
N ALA A 29 17.80 3.43 9.95
CA ALA A 29 18.30 3.30 11.30
C ALA A 29 17.52 2.22 12.05
N ILE A 30 18.22 1.26 12.66
CA ILE A 30 17.58 0.33 13.60
C ILE A 30 17.11 1.13 14.81
N THR A 31 15.87 0.89 15.23
CA THR A 31 15.27 1.53 16.40
C THR A 31 14.71 0.45 17.31
N ILE A 32 14.66 0.75 18.60
CA ILE A 32 14.03 -0.11 19.61
C ILE A 32 12.54 0.20 19.78
N ALA A 33 12.09 1.38 19.33
CA ALA A 33 10.70 1.79 19.45
C ALA A 33 9.88 1.20 18.31
N ILE A 34 8.91 0.35 18.62
CA ILE A 34 8.03 -0.27 17.62
C ILE A 34 7.20 0.78 16.88
N GLU A 35 6.87 1.87 17.57
CA GLU A 35 6.12 3.01 17.04
C GLU A 35 6.80 3.63 15.82
N ASP A 36 8.14 3.68 15.78
CA ASP A 36 8.89 4.17 14.62
C ASP A 36 8.69 3.28 13.38
N ASP A 37 8.66 1.94 13.55
CA ASP A 37 8.38 1.03 12.43
C ASP A 37 6.92 1.07 12.01
N LEU A 38 6.00 1.24 12.96
CA LEU A 38 4.57 1.39 12.64
C LEU A 38 4.32 2.71 11.91
N ALA A 39 5.02 3.78 12.30
CA ALA A 39 4.90 5.12 11.71
C ALA A 39 5.32 5.18 10.25
N ARG A 40 6.07 4.22 9.71
CA ARG A 40 6.47 4.18 8.30
C ARG A 40 5.57 3.34 7.41
N ARG A 41 4.51 2.73 7.96
CA ARG A 41 3.61 1.83 7.23
C ARG A 41 2.60 2.59 6.38
N ASP A 42 1.98 1.87 5.44
CA ASP A 42 1.09 2.46 4.45
C ASP A 42 -0.24 2.94 5.06
N PHE A 43 -0.96 2.05 5.75
CA PHE A 43 -2.31 2.30 6.25
C PHE A 43 -2.40 1.99 7.76
N SER A 44 -3.24 2.75 8.48
CA SER A 44 -3.48 2.61 9.92
C SER A 44 -3.85 1.18 10.31
N CYS A 45 -4.73 0.54 9.55
CA CYS A 45 -5.15 -0.86 9.74
C CYS A 45 -4.01 -1.88 9.61
N ASN A 46 -2.87 -1.52 8.98
CA ASN A 46 -1.67 -2.35 8.90
C ASN A 46 -0.56 -1.90 9.87
N ALA A 47 -0.79 -0.83 10.64
CA ALA A 47 0.16 -0.16 11.50
C ALA A 47 -0.10 -0.44 12.98
N MET A 48 -0.35 -1.72 13.28
CA MET A 48 -0.53 -2.24 14.63
C MET A 48 0.49 -3.36 14.90
N ALA A 49 0.84 -3.54 16.17
CA ALA A 49 1.71 -4.64 16.60
C ALA A 49 1.12 -5.33 17.82
N ARG A 50 1.38 -6.62 17.97
CA ARG A 50 0.99 -7.38 19.15
C ARG A 50 2.22 -7.96 19.81
N ASP A 51 2.37 -7.74 21.10
CA ASP A 51 3.37 -8.37 21.93
C ASP A 51 3.13 -9.90 21.94
N VAL A 52 4.17 -10.67 21.64
CA VAL A 52 4.06 -12.13 21.54
C VAL A 52 4.00 -12.79 22.93
N GLU A 53 4.59 -12.17 23.95
CA GLU A 53 4.65 -12.70 25.31
C GLU A 53 3.42 -12.27 26.12
N THR A 54 3.13 -10.97 26.13
CA THR A 54 2.04 -10.40 26.95
C THR A 54 0.70 -10.39 26.22
N GLY A 55 0.71 -10.50 24.89
CA GLY A 55 -0.49 -10.39 24.07
C GLY A 55 -1.04 -8.97 23.92
N TYR A 56 -0.37 -7.97 24.49
CA TYR A 56 -0.76 -6.56 24.43
C TYR A 56 -0.76 -6.05 22.99
N LEU A 57 -1.80 -5.30 22.63
CA LEU A 57 -1.99 -4.75 21.28
C LEU A 57 -1.58 -3.27 21.28
N TYR A 58 -0.56 -2.95 20.50
CA TYR A 58 -0.10 -1.59 20.22
C TYR A 58 -0.82 -1.09 18.95
N ASP A 59 -1.68 -0.09 19.11
CA ASP A 59 -2.37 0.61 18.01
C ASP A 59 -2.24 2.14 18.16
N PRO A 60 -1.07 2.72 17.84
CA PRO A 60 -0.86 4.16 17.98
C PRO A 60 -1.56 5.01 16.91
N PHE A 61 -2.11 4.38 15.84
CA PHE A 61 -2.68 5.09 14.69
C PHE A 61 -4.18 4.81 14.49
N MET A 62 -4.85 4.28 15.51
CA MET A 62 -6.30 4.03 15.51
C MET A 62 -6.73 3.08 14.37
N GLY A 63 -5.89 2.10 14.07
CA GLY A 63 -6.13 1.08 13.05
C GLY A 63 -7.31 0.18 13.37
N ILE A 64 -7.61 -0.09 14.64
CA ILE A 64 -8.79 -0.86 15.06
C ILE A 64 -10.06 -0.11 14.67
N GLU A 65 -10.15 1.18 15.02
CA GLU A 65 -11.30 2.02 14.70
C GLU A 65 -11.50 2.13 13.18
N ASP A 66 -10.42 2.34 12.43
CA ASP A 66 -10.50 2.37 10.96
C ASP A 66 -10.95 1.02 10.37
N ILE A 67 -10.61 -0.12 10.99
CA ILE A 67 -11.13 -1.43 10.58
C ILE A 67 -12.64 -1.54 10.86
N GLU A 68 -13.08 -1.13 12.05
CA GLU A 68 -14.49 -1.16 12.45
C GLU A 68 -15.36 -0.25 11.55
N ASP A 69 -14.84 0.93 11.20
CA ASP A 69 -15.48 1.89 10.29
C ASP A 69 -15.37 1.49 8.81
N GLY A 70 -14.63 0.42 8.51
CA GLY A 70 -14.30 0.00 7.15
C GLY A 70 -13.63 1.13 6.34
N CYS A 71 -12.77 1.93 6.97
CA CYS A 71 -12.09 3.08 6.41
C CYS A 71 -10.62 2.76 6.15
N LEU A 72 -10.13 3.06 4.94
CA LEU A 72 -8.73 2.95 4.59
C LEU A 72 -8.07 4.33 4.69
N ARG A 73 -7.31 4.52 5.77
CA ARG A 73 -6.58 5.75 6.07
C ARG A 73 -5.07 5.52 6.01
N ALA A 74 -4.33 6.51 5.51
CA ALA A 74 -2.88 6.47 5.54
C ALA A 74 -2.35 6.73 6.96
N VAL A 75 -1.21 6.14 7.31
CA VAL A 75 -0.52 6.50 8.56
C VAL A 75 0.02 7.93 8.44
N GLY A 76 -0.36 8.82 9.35
CA GLY A 76 0.06 10.23 9.33
C GLY A 76 -0.46 10.98 8.10
N ASN A 77 0.42 11.71 7.40
CA ASN A 77 0.01 12.50 6.24
C ASN A 77 -0.04 11.66 4.95
N ALA A 78 -1.21 11.58 4.31
CA ALA A 78 -1.40 10.77 3.10
C ALA A 78 -0.50 11.21 1.92
N THR A 79 -0.33 12.51 1.69
CA THR A 79 0.50 13.03 0.60
C THR A 79 1.96 12.64 0.78
N GLN A 80 2.50 12.81 1.99
CA GLN A 80 3.85 12.37 2.33
C GLN A 80 3.98 10.84 2.18
N ARG A 81 2.99 10.09 2.66
CA ARG A 81 3.00 8.63 2.60
C ARG A 81 3.05 8.10 1.18
N LEU A 82 2.33 8.75 0.25
CA LEU A 82 2.37 8.44 -1.18
C LEU A 82 3.65 8.97 -1.85
N ALA A 83 4.32 9.99 -1.30
CA ALA A 83 5.61 10.45 -1.80
C ALA A 83 6.73 9.44 -1.53
N GLU A 84 6.69 8.77 -0.38
CA GLU A 84 7.66 7.74 0.02
C GLU A 84 7.60 6.46 -0.85
N ASP A 85 6.39 5.97 -1.17
CA ASP A 85 6.19 4.86 -2.11
C ASP A 85 4.88 5.05 -2.89
N LYS A 86 5.01 5.43 -4.16
CA LYS A 86 3.87 5.69 -5.06
C LYS A 86 3.02 4.44 -5.30
N LEU A 87 3.59 3.24 -5.13
CA LEU A 87 2.83 1.98 -5.24
C LEU A 87 1.69 1.91 -4.20
N ARG A 88 1.79 2.67 -3.09
CA ARG A 88 0.73 2.71 -2.07
C ARG A 88 -0.61 3.20 -2.62
N ALA A 89 -0.64 3.98 -3.71
CA ALA A 89 -1.89 4.32 -4.38
C ALA A 89 -2.60 3.08 -4.97
N PHE A 90 -1.85 2.21 -5.65
CA PHE A 90 -2.39 0.94 -6.17
C PHE A 90 -2.72 -0.05 -5.05
N ARG A 91 -1.93 -0.06 -3.96
CA ARG A 91 -2.27 -0.83 -2.75
C ARG A 91 -3.58 -0.36 -2.13
N ALA A 92 -3.87 0.95 -2.15
CA ALA A 92 -5.13 1.49 -1.65
C ALA A 92 -6.33 0.96 -2.46
N VAL A 93 -6.22 0.94 -3.79
CA VAL A 93 -7.22 0.32 -4.67
C VAL A 93 -7.39 -1.17 -4.33
N ARG A 94 -6.29 -1.91 -4.15
CA ARG A 94 -6.34 -3.32 -3.75
C ARG A 94 -7.06 -3.51 -2.41
N PHE A 95 -6.73 -2.74 -1.39
CA PHE A 95 -7.35 -2.87 -0.07
C PHE A 95 -8.84 -2.48 -0.10
N ALA A 96 -9.20 -1.41 -0.82
CA ALA A 96 -10.59 -1.04 -1.02
C ALA A 96 -11.41 -2.17 -1.69
N CYS A 97 -10.82 -2.88 -2.65
CA CYS A 97 -11.47 -4.03 -3.31
C CYS A 97 -11.52 -5.27 -2.41
N SER A 98 -10.41 -5.63 -1.77
CA SER A 98 -10.26 -6.90 -1.03
C SER A 98 -10.83 -6.90 0.37
N LYS A 99 -10.89 -5.74 1.03
CA LYS A 99 -11.44 -5.58 2.38
C LYS A 99 -12.77 -4.84 2.39
N ASN A 100 -13.26 -4.44 1.22
CA ASN A 100 -14.46 -3.64 1.04
C ASN A 100 -14.40 -2.24 1.69
N PHE A 101 -13.21 -1.74 2.04
CA PHE A 101 -13.04 -0.47 2.77
C PHE A 101 -13.29 0.76 1.89
N ARG A 102 -13.92 1.81 2.44
CA ARG A 102 -13.97 3.15 1.83
C ARG A 102 -12.60 3.82 1.98
N ILE A 103 -12.15 4.53 0.96
CA ILE A 103 -10.88 5.27 1.04
C ILE A 103 -11.17 6.60 1.74
N ASP A 104 -10.36 6.93 2.76
CA ASP A 104 -10.47 8.20 3.47
C ASP A 104 -10.31 9.41 2.53
N LYS A 105 -10.96 10.53 2.86
CA LYS A 105 -10.99 11.73 2.02
C LYS A 105 -9.60 12.32 1.76
N ASP A 106 -8.72 12.32 2.75
CA ASP A 106 -7.38 12.90 2.58
C ASP A 106 -6.52 12.00 1.70
N LEU A 107 -6.62 10.68 1.87
CA LEU A 107 -5.99 9.71 1.00
C LEU A 107 -6.53 9.78 -0.44
N TRP A 108 -7.85 9.91 -0.59
CA TRP A 108 -8.51 10.08 -1.89
C TRP A 108 -7.97 11.31 -2.64
N ASN A 109 -7.93 12.44 -1.95
CA ASN A 109 -7.42 13.69 -2.52
C ASN A 109 -5.92 13.59 -2.83
N ALA A 110 -5.13 12.94 -1.96
CA ALA A 110 -3.71 12.75 -2.18
C ALA A 110 -3.43 11.91 -3.43
N ILE A 111 -4.19 10.83 -3.66
CA ILE A 111 -4.08 10.01 -4.88
C ILE A 111 -4.42 10.84 -6.12
N ASN A 112 -5.52 11.61 -6.09
CA ASN A 112 -5.95 12.42 -7.23
C ASN A 112 -5.02 13.62 -7.54
N ARG A 113 -4.11 13.99 -6.63
CA ARG A 113 -3.08 15.01 -6.86
C ARG A 113 -1.81 14.46 -7.50
N LEU A 114 -1.67 13.14 -7.61
CA LEU A 114 -0.52 12.54 -8.27
C LEU A 114 -0.55 12.82 -9.78
N THR A 115 0.59 12.67 -10.44
CA THR A 115 0.69 12.70 -11.90
C THR A 115 1.30 11.40 -12.43
N PRO A 116 0.98 10.97 -13.66
CA PRO A 116 1.47 9.70 -14.19
C PRO A 116 3.01 9.60 -14.21
N MET A 117 3.71 10.70 -14.49
CA MET A 117 5.18 10.79 -14.51
C MET A 117 5.81 10.49 -13.14
N GLN A 118 5.11 10.74 -12.03
CA GLN A 118 5.63 10.42 -10.69
C GLN A 118 5.75 8.91 -10.44
N PHE A 119 5.14 8.06 -11.28
CA PHE A 119 5.24 6.62 -11.14
C PHE A 119 6.45 6.04 -11.87
N ASP A 120 7.30 6.83 -12.54
CA ASP A 120 8.40 6.33 -13.39
C ASP A 120 9.45 5.50 -12.62
N GLY A 121 9.62 5.75 -11.31
CA GLY A 121 10.42 4.90 -10.42
C GLY A 121 9.74 3.60 -9.96
N VAL A 122 8.45 3.40 -10.25
CA VAL A 122 7.68 2.22 -9.84
C VAL A 122 7.66 1.17 -10.94
N SER A 123 8.16 -0.03 -10.62
CA SER A 123 8.14 -1.18 -11.54
C SER A 123 6.71 -1.57 -11.94
N THR A 124 6.54 -1.82 -13.24
CA THR A 124 5.28 -2.26 -13.85
C THR A 124 4.79 -3.59 -13.29
N GLU A 125 5.71 -4.50 -12.98
CA GLU A 125 5.42 -5.81 -12.37
C GLU A 125 4.74 -5.64 -11.00
N ARG A 126 5.27 -4.75 -10.15
CA ARG A 126 4.67 -4.46 -8.84
C ARG A 126 3.27 -3.87 -8.96
N ILE A 127 3.06 -2.95 -9.91
CA ILE A 127 1.73 -2.40 -10.20
C ILE A 127 0.79 -3.52 -10.65
N ARG A 128 1.24 -4.37 -11.57
CA ARG A 128 0.48 -5.51 -12.08
C ARG A 128 0.08 -6.48 -10.97
N GLU A 129 0.97 -6.78 -10.03
CA GLU A 129 0.64 -7.63 -8.89
C GLU A 129 -0.48 -7.05 -8.01
N GLU A 130 -0.43 -5.75 -7.71
CA GLU A 130 -1.46 -5.09 -6.92
C GLU A 130 -2.82 -5.09 -7.66
N LEU A 131 -2.81 -4.82 -8.97
CA LEU A 131 -4.00 -4.87 -9.82
C LEU A 131 -4.58 -6.27 -9.94
N LEU A 132 -3.75 -7.30 -10.13
CA LEU A 132 -4.21 -8.69 -10.20
C LEU A 132 -4.88 -9.12 -8.89
N LYS A 133 -4.30 -8.74 -7.74
CA LYS A 133 -4.90 -9.00 -6.42
C LYS A 133 -6.22 -8.24 -6.25
N ALA A 134 -6.30 -6.98 -6.70
CA ALA A 134 -7.53 -6.18 -6.66
C ALA A 134 -8.63 -6.79 -7.55
N CYS A 135 -8.28 -7.18 -8.78
CA CYS A 135 -9.18 -7.78 -9.76
C CYS A 135 -9.78 -9.09 -9.26
N ARG A 136 -8.93 -9.99 -8.71
CA ARG A 136 -9.37 -11.26 -8.12
C ARG A 136 -10.33 -11.06 -6.95
N ALA A 137 -10.17 -9.97 -6.20
CA ALA A 137 -11.03 -9.69 -5.07
C ALA A 137 -12.37 -9.08 -5.50
N ASN A 138 -12.34 -8.03 -6.33
CA ASN A 138 -13.54 -7.38 -6.84
C ASN A 138 -13.22 -6.58 -8.12
N GLN A 139 -13.36 -7.25 -9.27
CA GLN A 139 -13.08 -6.67 -10.58
C GLN A 139 -13.91 -5.41 -10.86
N GLN A 140 -15.21 -5.43 -10.57
CA GLN A 140 -16.09 -4.29 -10.85
C GLN A 140 -15.70 -3.06 -10.04
N ARG A 141 -15.43 -3.25 -8.74
CA ARG A 141 -14.99 -2.16 -7.86
C ARG A 141 -13.63 -1.63 -8.26
N MET A 142 -12.70 -2.50 -8.64
CA MET A 142 -11.39 -2.08 -9.15
C MET A 142 -11.53 -1.18 -10.37
N PHE A 143 -12.31 -1.58 -11.38
CA PHE A 143 -12.53 -0.74 -12.57
C PHE A 143 -13.22 0.57 -12.23
N THR A 144 -14.20 0.55 -11.32
CA THR A 144 -14.86 1.78 -10.85
C THR A 144 -13.84 2.74 -10.24
N LEU A 145 -13.02 2.26 -9.31
CA LEU A 145 -12.00 3.08 -8.64
C LEU A 145 -10.96 3.63 -9.63
N LEU A 146 -10.49 2.82 -10.58
CA LEU A 146 -9.47 3.26 -11.54
C LEU A 146 -10.05 4.23 -12.58
N TRP A 147 -11.13 3.84 -13.26
CA TRP A 147 -11.66 4.59 -14.39
C TRP A 147 -12.39 5.87 -13.96
N LYS A 148 -13.19 5.79 -12.89
CA LYS A 148 -14.08 6.89 -12.48
C LYS A 148 -13.45 7.76 -11.41
N ASP A 149 -12.86 7.14 -10.39
CA ASP A 149 -12.49 7.83 -9.16
C ASP A 149 -11.05 8.31 -9.14
N PHE A 150 -10.14 7.60 -9.82
CA PHE A 150 -8.72 7.92 -9.93
C PHE A 150 -8.20 7.89 -11.38
N PRO A 151 -8.61 8.83 -12.24
CA PRO A 151 -8.17 8.89 -13.65
C PRO A 151 -6.64 8.86 -13.81
N VAL A 152 -5.90 9.47 -12.88
CA VAL A 152 -4.43 9.40 -12.85
C VAL A 152 -3.89 7.97 -12.81
N LEU A 153 -4.50 7.08 -12.04
CA LEU A 153 -4.06 5.69 -11.94
C LEU A 153 -4.45 4.93 -13.21
N TRP A 154 -5.60 5.25 -13.79
CA TRP A 154 -5.99 4.70 -15.09
C TRP A 154 -4.98 5.05 -16.18
N ASP A 155 -4.56 6.31 -16.26
CA ASP A 155 -3.55 6.77 -17.23
C ASP A 155 -2.21 6.05 -17.05
N VAL A 156 -1.78 5.80 -15.80
CA VAL A 156 -0.56 5.02 -15.54
C VAL A 156 -0.69 3.60 -16.09
N VAL A 157 -1.85 2.96 -15.91
CA VAL A 157 -2.11 1.58 -16.35
C VAL A 157 -2.16 1.48 -17.88
N THR A 158 -2.80 2.44 -18.55
CA THR A 158 -2.95 2.44 -20.00
C THR A 158 -1.66 2.86 -20.71
N ASN A 159 -1.00 3.94 -20.27
CA ASN A 159 0.22 4.44 -20.89
C ASN A 159 1.38 3.44 -20.82
N ARG A 160 1.40 2.58 -19.80
CA ARG A 160 2.42 1.53 -19.63
C ARG A 160 2.03 0.19 -20.24
N GLY A 161 0.86 0.09 -20.89
CA GLY A 161 0.39 -1.14 -21.52
C GLY A 161 0.20 -2.30 -20.52
N ILE A 162 -0.06 -2.02 -19.24
CA ILE A 162 -0.09 -3.04 -18.18
C ILE A 162 -1.24 -4.03 -18.40
N TRP A 163 -2.38 -3.51 -18.89
CA TRP A 163 -3.56 -4.32 -19.21
C TRP A 163 -3.40 -5.00 -20.58
N PHE A 164 -2.80 -4.31 -21.56
CA PHE A 164 -2.89 -4.66 -22.97
C PHE A 164 -1.89 -5.72 -23.47
N ARG A 165 -1.12 -6.40 -22.60
CA ARG A 165 -0.35 -7.56 -23.05
C ARG A 165 -1.20 -8.83 -22.97
N PRO A 166 -1.63 -9.40 -24.11
CA PRO A 166 -2.32 -10.68 -24.12
C PRO A 166 -1.40 -11.72 -23.47
N THR A 167 -1.99 -12.65 -22.71
CA THR A 167 -1.28 -13.77 -22.06
C THR A 167 -0.53 -14.69 -23.04
N THR A 168 -0.62 -14.44 -24.35
CA THR A 168 -0.05 -15.25 -25.42
C THR A 168 1.28 -14.73 -25.98
N GLU A 169 1.83 -13.61 -25.48
CA GLU A 169 3.05 -13.01 -26.05
C GLU A 169 4.37 -13.38 -25.37
N ASP A 170 4.39 -14.36 -24.46
CA ASP A 170 5.65 -14.90 -23.91
C ASP A 170 5.91 -16.32 -24.45
N LYS A 171 6.20 -16.44 -25.76
CA LYS A 171 6.93 -17.56 -26.38
C LYS A 171 7.58 -17.14 -27.71
N GLU A 172 8.67 -16.38 -27.66
CA GLU A 172 9.75 -16.45 -28.66
C GLU A 172 11.11 -16.39 -27.96
#